data_AF-A0A669CK38-F1
#
_entry.id   AF-A0A669CK38-F1
#
_cell.length_a   1.000
_cell.length_b   1.000
_cell.length_c   1.000
_cell.angle_alpha   90.00
_cell.angle_beta   90.00
_cell.angle_gamma   90.00
#
_symmetry.space_group_name_H-M   'P 1'
#
loop_
_entity.id
_entity.type
_entity.pdbx_description
1 polymer ?
#
loop_
_entity_poly.entity_id
_entity_poly.type
_entity_poly.pdbx_seq_one_letter_code
_entity_poly.pdbx_strand_id
1 'polypeptide(L)'
;MLIAVLFFCSLCWFVFTSHPEIGCSVVKKVAQYMADVLEDSRDKVQENLLANGVDLVTYVTRFQWDMAKYPIKQSLKNISEIISKQVTQIDNDLKARASAYNNLKGNLQNLERKNAGSLMTRSLADIVKKEDFVLDSEYLITMLVVVPKTSYADWQKTYETLAEMVVPRSTKLLFEDNDSGLFSVTLFRKAVDDFKHKARENKFTVRDFQYNEEEMKADKEEMTRLSTDKKKQFVCLLLTSLTMLLTVTSVHPFGPLVRWLKVNFSEAFIAWIHIKALRVFVESVLRYGLPVNFQAMLLQPNKKNMKKLREVLYDLYKHLDSSAAIIDASMDIPGLNLSQQEYYPYVYYKIDCNLLDFKV
;
A
#
# COMPACT_ATOMS: atom_id res chain seq x y z
N MET A 1 20.05 26.55 41.69
CA MET A 1 18.73 26.45 42.34
C MET A 1 17.70 27.04 41.39
N LEU A 2 17.05 26.21 40.58
CA LEU A 2 15.84 26.56 39.82
C LEU A 2 15.07 25.24 39.65
N ILE A 3 14.39 24.87 40.73
CA ILE A 3 13.45 23.76 40.73
C ILE A 3 12.19 24.32 40.08
N ALA A 4 12.11 24.20 38.77
CA ALA A 4 10.83 24.30 38.09
C ALA A 4 10.07 23.01 38.41
N VAL A 5 9.38 23.00 39.57
CA VAL A 5 8.22 22.14 39.77
C VAL A 5 7.16 22.63 38.79
N LEU A 6 7.34 22.29 37.52
CA LEU A 6 6.29 22.42 36.54
C LEU A 6 5.28 21.33 36.91
N PHE A 7 4.20 21.77 37.56
CA PHE A 7 2.90 21.14 37.45
C PHE A 7 2.71 20.70 35.99
N PHE A 8 3.01 19.44 35.68
CA PHE A 8 2.62 18.82 34.43
C PHE A 8 1.10 18.68 34.51
N CYS A 9 0.42 19.75 34.09
CA CYS A 9 -1.03 19.81 33.91
C CYS A 9 -1.48 18.54 33.16
N SER A 10 -2.64 17.99 33.54
CA SER A 10 -3.23 16.75 32.97
C SER A 10 -3.18 16.70 31.43
N LEU A 11 -3.22 17.88 30.77
CA LEU A 11 -3.02 18.04 29.33
C LEU A 11 -1.66 17.55 28.80
N CYS A 12 -0.58 17.82 29.52
CA CYS A 12 0.78 17.49 29.11
C CYS A 12 1.04 15.98 29.30
N TRP A 13 0.51 15.38 30.37
CA TRP A 13 0.45 13.92 30.52
C TRP A 13 -0.36 13.28 29.38
N PHE A 14 -1.52 13.83 28.99
CA PHE A 14 -2.33 13.34 27.87
C PHE A 14 -1.63 13.46 26.50
N VAL A 15 -0.85 14.52 26.28
CA VAL A 15 0.00 14.70 25.09
C VAL A 15 1.09 13.62 25.07
N PHE A 16 1.85 13.45 26.16
CA PHE A 16 2.86 12.39 26.24
C PHE A 16 2.25 10.98 26.16
N THR A 17 0.98 10.78 26.56
CA THR A 17 0.31 9.48 26.42
C THR A 17 -0.19 9.21 24.99
N SER A 18 -0.71 10.20 24.27
CA SER A 18 -1.25 10.02 22.91
C SER A 18 -0.18 9.87 21.82
N HIS A 19 0.95 10.59 21.94
CA HIS A 19 1.98 10.69 20.90
C HIS A 19 2.67 9.37 20.50
N PRO A 20 3.04 8.46 21.43
CA PRO A 20 3.67 7.20 21.08
C PRO A 20 2.72 6.16 20.48
N GLU A 21 1.41 6.27 20.71
CA GLU A 21 0.42 5.45 19.99
C GLU A 21 0.31 5.91 18.54
N ILE A 22 0.33 7.22 18.30
CA ILE A 22 0.34 7.81 16.95
C ILE A 22 1.63 7.42 16.20
N GLY A 23 2.80 7.53 16.83
CA GLY A 23 4.08 7.11 16.23
C GLY A 23 4.11 5.63 15.86
N CYS A 24 3.67 4.75 16.77
CA CYS A 24 3.54 3.31 16.50
C CYS A 24 2.57 3.02 15.34
N SER A 25 1.43 3.72 15.31
CA SER A 25 0.43 3.60 14.24
C SER A 25 0.99 3.97 12.87
N VAL A 26 1.73 5.08 12.77
CA VAL A 26 2.34 5.52 11.50
C VAL A 26 3.40 4.54 11.03
N VAL A 27 4.28 4.05 11.91
CA VAL A 27 5.29 3.04 11.55
C VAL A 27 4.64 1.77 11.01
N LYS A 28 3.58 1.27 11.67
CA LYS A 28 2.83 0.10 11.21
C LYS A 28 2.13 0.33 9.88
N LYS A 29 1.51 1.51 9.68
CA LYS A 29 0.88 1.88 8.40
C LYS A 29 1.91 1.92 7.26
N VAL A 30 3.07 2.52 7.48
CA VAL A 30 4.15 2.57 6.48
C VAL A 30 4.65 1.16 6.15
N ALA A 31 4.87 0.32 7.17
CA ALA A 31 5.29 -1.06 6.98
C ALA A 31 4.26 -1.89 6.21
N GLN A 32 2.98 -1.79 6.58
CA GLN A 32 1.89 -2.49 5.89
C GLN A 32 1.77 -2.01 4.44
N TYR A 33 1.83 -0.70 4.21
CA TYR A 33 1.76 -0.15 2.86
C TYR A 33 2.97 -0.57 2.01
N MET A 34 4.16 -0.70 2.60
CA MET A 34 5.32 -1.29 1.91
C MET A 34 5.04 -2.73 1.50
N ALA A 35 4.38 -3.53 2.35
CA ALA A 35 3.98 -4.90 2.00
C ALA A 35 2.92 -4.95 0.88
N ASP A 36 1.98 -4.00 0.86
CA ASP A 36 0.94 -3.88 -0.18
C ASP A 36 1.51 -3.37 -1.50
N VAL A 37 2.62 -2.64 -1.47
CA VAL A 37 3.33 -2.21 -2.68
C VAL A 37 4.16 -3.39 -3.23
N LEU A 38 4.83 -4.16 -2.38
CA LEU A 38 5.65 -5.32 -2.76
C LEU A 38 4.84 -6.63 -2.91
N GLU A 39 3.66 -6.60 -3.57
CA GLU A 39 2.74 -7.75 -3.68
C GLU A 39 3.42 -9.04 -4.17
N ASP A 40 4.31 -8.93 -5.17
CA ASP A 40 5.03 -10.06 -5.78
C ASP A 40 6.31 -10.48 -5.02
N SER A 41 6.68 -9.78 -3.94
CA SER A 41 7.94 -9.99 -3.20
C SER A 41 7.80 -9.66 -1.72
N ARG A 42 6.71 -10.14 -1.10
CA ARG A 42 6.42 -9.89 0.32
C ARG A 42 7.53 -10.38 1.26
N ASP A 43 8.22 -11.45 0.88
CA ASP A 43 9.36 -12.00 1.64
C ASP A 43 10.51 -10.99 1.78
N LYS A 44 10.69 -10.11 0.79
CA LYS A 44 11.73 -9.06 0.80
C LYS A 44 11.33 -7.85 1.62
N VAL A 45 10.10 -7.76 2.13
CA VAL A 45 9.65 -6.58 2.90
C VAL A 45 10.50 -6.42 4.15
N GLN A 46 10.82 -7.52 4.85
CA GLN A 46 11.65 -7.46 6.06
C GLN A 46 13.06 -6.90 5.80
N GLU A 47 13.66 -7.22 4.64
CA GLU A 47 14.96 -6.67 4.23
C GLU A 47 14.94 -5.16 3.96
N ASN A 48 13.75 -4.61 3.73
CA ASN A 48 13.54 -3.20 3.42
C ASN A 48 13.14 -2.36 4.63
N LEU A 49 12.66 -3.00 5.70
CA LEU A 49 12.26 -2.36 6.96
C LEU A 49 13.45 -2.21 7.91
N LEU A 50 14.37 -1.32 7.54
CA LEU A 50 15.58 -1.02 8.32
C LEU A 50 15.48 0.36 8.97
N ALA A 51 16.11 0.52 10.14
CA ALA A 51 16.32 1.80 10.82
C ALA A 51 17.79 2.19 10.69
N ASN A 52 18.07 3.31 10.01
CA ASN A 52 19.43 3.76 9.65
C ASN A 52 20.29 2.68 8.98
N GLY A 53 19.65 1.82 8.15
CA GLY A 53 20.34 0.73 7.44
C GLY A 53 20.68 -0.49 8.30
N VAL A 54 20.20 -0.53 9.54
CA VAL A 54 20.37 -1.65 10.47
C VAL A 54 19.00 -2.25 10.80
N ASP A 55 18.94 -3.53 11.15
CA ASP A 55 17.69 -4.15 11.59
C ASP A 55 17.16 -3.51 12.88
N LEU A 56 15.84 -3.59 13.07
CA LEU A 56 15.15 -2.87 14.15
C LEU A 56 15.62 -3.28 15.54
N VAL A 57 15.90 -4.57 15.74
CA VAL A 57 16.33 -5.10 17.04
C VAL A 57 17.73 -4.60 17.36
N THR A 58 18.66 -4.71 16.41
CA THR A 58 20.02 -4.20 16.56
C THR A 58 20.02 -2.68 16.77
N TYR A 59 19.18 -1.92 16.05
CA TYR A 59 19.04 -0.48 16.27
C TYR A 59 18.62 -0.16 17.72
N VAL A 60 17.59 -0.85 18.25
CA VAL A 60 17.09 -0.60 19.61
C VAL A 60 18.14 -0.99 20.66
N THR A 61 18.88 -2.09 20.47
CA THR A 61 19.93 -2.52 21.42
C THR A 61 21.13 -1.58 21.47
N ARG A 62 21.41 -0.84 20.39
CA ARG A 62 22.50 0.14 20.29
C ARG A 62 21.99 1.57 20.23
N PHE A 63 20.79 1.80 20.75
CA PHE A 63 20.14 3.10 20.69
C PHE A 63 21.03 4.18 21.33
N GLN A 64 21.21 5.27 20.60
CA GLN A 64 21.82 6.50 21.07
C GLN A 64 20.90 7.66 20.76
N TRP A 65 20.82 8.61 21.69
CA TRP A 65 20.02 9.80 21.50
C TRP A 65 20.57 10.65 20.36
N ASP A 66 19.73 10.95 19.36
CA ASP A 66 20.10 11.79 18.23
C ASP A 66 20.12 13.28 18.64
N MET A 67 21.29 13.73 19.10
CA MET A 67 21.53 15.12 19.53
C MET A 67 21.41 16.13 18.40
N ALA A 68 21.56 15.71 17.14
CA ALA A 68 21.48 16.59 15.98
C ALA A 68 20.01 16.90 15.64
N LYS A 69 19.14 15.88 15.68
CA LYS A 69 17.70 16.04 15.42
C LYS A 69 16.93 16.53 16.64
N TYR A 70 17.30 16.08 17.84
CA TYR A 70 16.60 16.37 19.09
C TYR A 70 17.56 16.96 20.14
N PRO A 71 17.89 18.26 20.07
CA PRO A 71 18.90 18.84 20.95
C PRO A 71 18.43 18.89 22.41
N ILE A 72 19.20 18.29 23.33
CA ILE A 72 18.89 18.25 24.78
C ILE A 72 18.88 19.62 25.47
N LYS A 73 19.38 20.66 24.80
CA LYS A 73 19.31 22.05 25.29
C LYS A 73 17.92 22.67 25.15
N GLN A 74 17.05 22.08 24.33
CA GLN A 74 15.67 22.53 24.16
C GLN A 74 14.76 21.97 25.25
N SER A 75 13.61 22.61 25.46
CA SER A 75 12.60 22.11 26.38
C SER A 75 12.02 20.77 25.88
N LEU A 76 11.62 19.90 26.82
CA LEU A 76 10.97 18.62 26.49
C LEU A 76 9.70 18.83 25.64
N LYS A 77 8.98 19.92 25.88
CA LYS A 77 7.82 20.32 25.09
C LYS A 77 8.22 20.57 23.63
N ASN A 78 9.24 21.38 23.37
CA ASN A 78 9.69 21.66 22.00
C ASN A 78 10.16 20.39 21.29
N ILE A 79 10.92 19.53 21.98
CA ILE A 79 11.38 18.25 21.41
C ILE A 79 10.18 17.37 21.04
N SER A 80 9.17 17.27 21.92
CA SER A 80 7.96 16.52 21.64
C SER A 80 7.21 17.06 20.42
N GLU A 81 7.06 18.38 20.30
CA GLU A 81 6.38 19.03 19.18
C GLU A 81 7.11 18.83 17.84
N ILE A 82 8.46 18.87 17.84
CA ILE A 82 9.28 18.56 16.66
C ILE A 82 8.98 17.14 16.17
N ILE A 83 8.97 16.18 17.09
CA ILE A 83 8.67 14.78 16.76
C ILE A 83 7.24 14.64 16.25
N SER A 84 6.24 15.25 16.90
CA SER A 84 4.84 15.20 16.47
C SER A 84 4.65 15.74 15.06
N LYS A 85 5.33 16.85 14.75
CA LYS A 85 5.27 17.47 13.43
C LYS A 85 5.89 16.57 12.38
N GLN A 86 7.04 15.95 12.68
CA GLN A 86 7.70 14.99 11.79
C GLN A 86 6.79 13.79 11.49
N VAL A 87 6.23 13.15 12.53
CA VAL A 87 5.35 11.98 12.38
C VAL A 87 4.08 12.33 11.61
N THR A 88 3.47 13.48 11.90
CA THR A 88 2.27 13.96 11.19
C THR A 88 2.56 14.25 9.72
N GLN A 89 3.71 14.85 9.42
CA GLN A 89 4.12 15.10 8.04
C GLN A 89 4.30 13.79 7.27
N ILE A 90 4.95 12.78 7.88
CA ILE A 90 5.12 11.46 7.27
C ILE A 90 3.75 10.80 6.99
N ASP A 91 2.79 10.86 7.92
CA ASP A 91 1.44 10.29 7.72
C ASP A 91 0.67 11.00 6.59
N ASN A 92 0.76 12.33 6.50
CA ASN A 92 0.12 13.11 5.43
C ASN A 92 0.74 12.82 4.06
N ASP A 93 2.07 12.80 3.97
CA ASP A 93 2.78 12.50 2.73
C ASP A 93 2.52 11.05 2.27
N LEU A 94 2.45 10.11 3.21
CA LEU A 94 2.08 8.72 2.93
C LEU A 94 0.68 8.65 2.31
N LYS A 95 -0.32 9.31 2.92
CA LYS A 95 -1.69 9.34 2.39
C LYS A 95 -1.77 9.93 0.98
N ALA A 96 -1.08 11.03 0.73
CA ALA A 96 -1.06 11.68 -0.58
C ALA A 96 -0.44 10.77 -1.65
N ARG A 97 0.73 10.19 -1.38
CA ARG A 97 1.40 9.26 -2.29
C ARG A 97 0.62 7.97 -2.50
N ALA A 98 0.02 7.45 -1.42
CA ALA A 98 -0.77 6.23 -1.47
C ALA A 98 -2.03 6.40 -2.33
N SER A 99 -2.73 7.53 -2.19
CA SER A 99 -3.88 7.88 -3.02
C SER A 99 -3.48 7.95 -4.51
N ALA A 100 -2.41 8.67 -4.84
CA ALA A 100 -1.93 8.78 -6.22
C ALA A 100 -1.58 7.42 -6.84
N TYR A 101 -0.87 6.57 -6.08
CA TYR A 101 -0.50 5.23 -6.55
C TYR A 101 -1.72 4.31 -6.69
N ASN A 102 -2.66 4.33 -5.73
CA ASN A 102 -3.87 3.52 -5.78
C ASN A 102 -4.80 3.93 -6.93
N ASN A 103 -4.89 5.23 -7.24
CA ASN A 103 -5.62 5.72 -8.40
C ASN A 103 -5.00 5.21 -9.71
N LEU A 104 -3.66 5.27 -9.83
CA LEU A 104 -2.95 4.73 -10.99
C LEU A 104 -3.17 3.22 -11.13
N LYS A 105 -3.08 2.47 -10.03
CA LYS A 105 -3.33 1.02 -10.00
C LYS A 105 -4.78 0.70 -10.40
N GLY A 106 -5.76 1.44 -9.87
CA GLY A 106 -7.18 1.27 -10.18
C GLY A 106 -7.50 1.57 -11.64
N ASN A 107 -6.95 2.66 -12.19
CA ASN A 107 -7.11 3.01 -13.60
C ASN A 107 -6.54 1.93 -14.53
N LEU A 108 -5.34 1.42 -14.21
CA LEU A 108 -4.73 0.32 -14.97
C LEU A 108 -5.58 -0.96 -14.89
N GLN A 109 -6.03 -1.34 -13.70
CA GLN A 109 -6.86 -2.54 -13.52
C GLN A 109 -8.20 -2.43 -14.28
N ASN A 110 -8.79 -1.23 -14.34
CA ASN A 110 -10.01 -0.98 -15.11
C ASN A 110 -9.76 -1.15 -16.62
N LEU A 111 -8.62 -0.68 -17.14
CA LEU A 111 -8.25 -0.89 -18.56
C LEU A 111 -7.91 -2.36 -18.85
N GLU A 112 -7.18 -3.03 -17.95
CA GLU A 112 -6.90 -4.47 -18.05
C GLU A 112 -8.20 -5.28 -18.12
N ARG A 113 -9.20 -4.95 -17.28
CA ARG A 113 -10.53 -5.59 -17.32
C ARG A 113 -11.31 -5.31 -18.60
N LYS A 114 -11.18 -4.13 -19.22
CA LYS A 114 -11.81 -3.86 -20.52
C LYS A 114 -11.20 -4.71 -21.64
N ASN A 115 -9.91 -5.05 -21.52
CA ASN A 115 -9.20 -5.86 -22.50
C ASN A 115 -9.27 -7.37 -22.19
N ALA A 116 -9.59 -7.75 -20.95
CA ALA A 116 -9.73 -9.13 -20.51
C ALA A 116 -11.21 -9.54 -20.43
N GLY A 117 -11.61 -10.55 -21.19
CA GLY A 117 -12.97 -11.10 -21.16
C GLY A 117 -13.29 -11.98 -22.37
N SER A 118 -14.51 -12.50 -22.42
CA SER A 118 -15.04 -13.17 -23.62
C SER A 118 -15.15 -12.18 -24.78
N LEU A 119 -15.07 -12.67 -26.02
CA LEU A 119 -15.31 -11.91 -27.26
C LEU A 119 -16.61 -11.08 -27.25
N MET A 120 -17.59 -11.48 -26.41
CA MET A 120 -18.86 -10.79 -26.24
C MET A 120 -18.72 -9.40 -25.58
N THR A 121 -17.74 -9.20 -24.70
CA THR A 121 -17.64 -8.00 -23.86
C THR A 121 -16.28 -7.32 -23.92
N ARG A 122 -15.20 -8.03 -24.27
CA ARG A 122 -13.87 -7.45 -24.39
C ARG A 122 -13.79 -6.40 -25.49
N SER A 123 -12.83 -5.48 -25.34
CA SER A 123 -12.40 -4.64 -26.44
C SER A 123 -11.90 -5.49 -27.61
N LEU A 124 -12.25 -5.08 -28.82
CA LEU A 124 -11.82 -5.73 -30.07
C LEU A 124 -10.63 -4.99 -30.70
N ALA A 125 -10.22 -3.86 -30.10
CA ALA A 125 -9.14 -2.99 -30.55
C ALA A 125 -7.80 -3.69 -30.74
N ASP A 126 -7.54 -4.71 -29.93
CA ASP A 126 -6.30 -5.49 -29.93
C ASP A 126 -6.37 -6.72 -30.85
N ILE A 127 -7.55 -7.08 -31.35
CA ILE A 127 -7.79 -8.24 -32.20
C ILE A 127 -7.79 -7.85 -33.68
N VAL A 128 -8.51 -6.78 -34.00
CA VAL A 128 -8.86 -6.46 -35.38
C VAL A 128 -7.79 -5.60 -36.05
N LYS A 129 -7.58 -5.80 -37.35
CA LYS A 129 -6.60 -5.05 -38.14
C LYS A 129 -7.31 -4.19 -39.18
N LYS A 130 -6.61 -3.17 -39.69
CA LYS A 130 -7.07 -2.31 -40.79
C LYS A 130 -7.53 -3.11 -42.01
N GLU A 131 -6.81 -4.18 -42.32
CA GLU A 131 -7.05 -5.08 -43.46
C GLU A 131 -8.37 -5.86 -43.37
N ASP A 132 -8.93 -5.99 -42.16
CA ASP A 132 -10.16 -6.75 -41.95
C ASP A 132 -11.42 -5.93 -42.25
N PHE A 133 -11.29 -4.61 -42.51
CA PHE A 133 -12.41 -3.72 -42.78
C PHE A 133 -12.33 -3.07 -44.16
N VAL A 134 -13.48 -2.96 -44.82
CA VAL A 134 -13.66 -2.06 -45.95
C VAL A 134 -13.86 -0.63 -45.42
N LEU A 135 -12.82 0.20 -45.54
CA LEU A 135 -12.83 1.61 -45.15
C LEU A 135 -13.31 2.51 -46.29
N ASP A 136 -13.77 3.72 -45.95
CA ASP A 136 -14.14 4.79 -46.89
C ASP A 136 -15.16 4.43 -47.97
N SER A 137 -15.99 3.41 -47.74
CA SER A 137 -17.09 3.05 -48.63
C SER A 137 -18.40 3.71 -48.20
N GLU A 138 -19.04 4.37 -49.15
CA GLU A 138 -20.38 4.95 -48.97
C GLU A 138 -21.45 3.87 -48.80
N TYR A 139 -21.29 2.72 -49.45
CA TYR A 139 -22.33 1.70 -49.54
C TYR A 139 -22.04 0.44 -48.72
N LEU A 140 -20.76 0.09 -48.55
CA LEU A 140 -20.35 -1.12 -47.83
C LEU A 140 -19.95 -0.80 -46.39
N ILE A 141 -20.19 -1.74 -45.50
CA ILE A 141 -19.73 -1.74 -44.13
C ILE A 141 -19.31 -3.16 -43.74
N THR A 142 -18.25 -3.25 -42.94
CA THR A 142 -17.82 -4.52 -42.37
C THR A 142 -18.29 -4.60 -40.92
N MET A 143 -19.02 -5.66 -40.60
CA MET A 143 -19.54 -5.95 -39.27
C MET A 143 -18.76 -7.11 -38.66
N LEU A 144 -18.68 -7.13 -37.33
CA LEU A 144 -18.07 -8.21 -36.57
C LEU A 144 -19.15 -9.06 -35.91
N VAL A 145 -19.03 -10.37 -36.02
CA VAL A 145 -20.03 -11.31 -35.51
C VAL A 145 -19.35 -12.35 -34.63
N VAL A 146 -19.86 -12.50 -33.42
CA VAL A 146 -19.45 -13.55 -32.49
C VAL A 146 -20.34 -14.76 -32.72
N VAL A 147 -19.71 -15.87 -33.08
CA VAL A 147 -20.36 -17.14 -33.41
C VAL A 147 -19.88 -18.20 -32.42
N PRO A 148 -20.77 -18.99 -31.80
CA PRO A 148 -20.35 -20.13 -30.96
C PRO A 148 -19.63 -21.20 -31.79
N LYS A 149 -18.60 -21.85 -31.22
CA LYS A 149 -17.83 -22.92 -31.90
C LYS A 149 -18.70 -24.04 -32.46
N THR A 150 -19.76 -24.40 -31.75
CA THR A 150 -20.72 -25.42 -32.16
C THR A 150 -21.44 -25.10 -33.47
N SER A 151 -21.48 -23.83 -33.86
CA SER A 151 -22.29 -23.33 -34.98
C SER A 151 -21.45 -22.71 -36.10
N TYR A 152 -20.13 -22.96 -36.16
CA TYR A 152 -19.28 -22.47 -37.25
C TYR A 152 -19.69 -23.04 -38.61
N ALA A 153 -20.02 -24.33 -38.66
CA ALA A 153 -20.45 -24.97 -39.90
C ALA A 153 -21.79 -24.40 -40.40
N ASP A 154 -22.68 -24.05 -39.48
CA ASP A 154 -23.97 -23.44 -39.79
C ASP A 154 -23.76 -22.02 -40.28
N TRP A 155 -22.96 -21.22 -39.56
CA TRP A 155 -22.58 -19.86 -39.95
C TRP A 155 -22.08 -19.79 -41.39
N GLN A 156 -21.10 -20.63 -41.75
CA GLN A 156 -20.50 -20.63 -43.09
C GLN A 156 -21.52 -20.94 -44.20
N LYS A 157 -22.56 -21.71 -43.91
CA LYS A 157 -23.63 -22.05 -44.86
C LYS A 157 -24.71 -20.98 -44.93
N THR A 158 -25.03 -20.33 -43.82
CA THR A 158 -26.22 -19.46 -43.72
C THR A 158 -25.92 -17.98 -43.88
N TYR A 159 -24.71 -17.51 -43.58
CA TYR A 159 -24.45 -16.07 -43.46
C TYR A 159 -24.73 -15.28 -44.76
N GLU A 160 -24.49 -15.89 -45.92
CA GLU A 160 -24.72 -15.28 -47.24
C GLU A 160 -26.22 -15.07 -47.54
N THR A 161 -27.08 -15.89 -46.95
CA THR A 161 -28.53 -15.84 -47.16
C THR A 161 -29.29 -15.20 -46.00
N LEU A 162 -28.60 -14.73 -44.95
CA LEU A 162 -29.25 -14.04 -43.84
C LEU A 162 -29.95 -12.76 -44.34
N ALA A 163 -29.28 -11.94 -45.14
CA ALA A 163 -29.88 -10.75 -45.75
C ALA A 163 -29.52 -10.67 -47.23
N GLU A 164 -30.37 -10.01 -48.03
CA GLU A 164 -30.21 -9.98 -49.50
C GLU A 164 -28.92 -9.26 -49.95
N MET A 165 -28.50 -8.22 -49.22
CA MET A 165 -27.34 -7.41 -49.59
C MET A 165 -26.07 -7.76 -48.79
N VAL A 166 -25.82 -9.06 -48.61
CA VAL A 166 -24.56 -9.58 -48.02
C VAL A 166 -23.58 -9.91 -49.15
N VAL A 167 -22.30 -9.56 -48.98
CA VAL A 167 -21.26 -9.88 -49.97
C VAL A 167 -20.84 -11.35 -49.79
N PRO A 168 -21.02 -12.23 -50.80
CA PRO A 168 -20.64 -13.63 -50.71
C PRO A 168 -19.12 -13.79 -50.57
N ARG A 169 -18.69 -14.86 -49.89
CA ARG A 169 -17.28 -15.17 -49.57
C ARG A 169 -16.53 -14.04 -48.86
N SER A 170 -17.24 -13.13 -48.17
CA SER A 170 -16.63 -12.03 -47.41
C SER A 170 -16.24 -12.40 -45.99
N THR A 171 -16.70 -13.54 -45.47
CA THR A 171 -16.46 -13.89 -44.07
C THR A 171 -15.04 -14.41 -43.83
N LYS A 172 -14.43 -13.95 -42.73
CA LYS A 172 -13.09 -14.37 -42.29
C LYS A 172 -13.08 -14.51 -40.77
N LEU A 173 -12.51 -15.60 -40.26
CA LEU A 173 -12.24 -15.78 -38.83
C LEU A 173 -11.05 -14.89 -38.43
N LEU A 174 -11.30 -13.95 -37.52
CA LEU A 174 -10.27 -13.01 -37.03
C LEU A 174 -9.58 -13.52 -35.76
N PHE A 175 -10.37 -14.09 -34.85
CA PHE A 175 -9.89 -14.59 -33.57
C PHE A 175 -10.82 -15.67 -33.03
N GLU A 176 -10.26 -16.64 -32.31
CA GLU A 176 -10.99 -17.72 -31.68
C GLU A 176 -10.65 -17.74 -30.19
N ASP A 177 -11.68 -17.73 -29.33
CA ASP A 177 -11.54 -17.96 -27.89
C ASP A 177 -11.92 -19.42 -27.53
N ASN A 178 -12.10 -19.74 -26.25
CA ASN A 178 -12.41 -21.12 -25.85
C ASN A 178 -13.81 -21.59 -26.30
N ASP A 179 -14.77 -20.67 -26.46
CA ASP A 179 -16.20 -20.99 -26.64
C ASP A 179 -16.79 -20.47 -27.98
N SER A 180 -16.20 -19.42 -28.53
CA SER A 180 -16.71 -18.62 -29.66
C SER A 180 -15.59 -18.11 -30.57
N GLY A 181 -15.97 -17.74 -31.79
CA GLY A 181 -15.08 -17.11 -32.79
C GLY A 181 -15.63 -15.76 -33.22
N LEU A 182 -14.72 -14.84 -33.50
CA LEU A 182 -15.02 -13.54 -34.07
C LEU A 182 -14.82 -13.60 -35.59
N PHE A 183 -15.90 -13.42 -36.33
CA PHE A 183 -15.88 -13.37 -37.78
C PHE A 183 -16.13 -11.94 -38.27
N SER A 184 -15.48 -11.54 -39.36
CA SER A 184 -15.90 -10.37 -40.14
C SER A 184 -16.93 -10.77 -41.20
N VAL A 185 -17.80 -9.84 -41.58
CA VAL A 185 -18.71 -9.94 -42.74
C VAL A 185 -18.87 -8.57 -43.36
N THR A 186 -18.78 -8.50 -44.70
CA THR A 186 -19.06 -7.26 -45.43
C THR A 186 -20.47 -7.31 -46.01
N LEU A 187 -21.24 -6.26 -45.80
CA LEU A 187 -22.60 -6.11 -46.32
C LEU A 187 -22.89 -4.66 -46.67
N PHE A 188 -23.99 -4.41 -47.37
CA PHE A 188 -24.44 -3.06 -47.65
C PHE A 188 -25.03 -2.40 -46.40
N ARG A 189 -24.77 -1.10 -46.21
CA ARG A 189 -25.26 -0.32 -45.06
C ARG A 189 -26.77 -0.41 -44.88
N LYS A 190 -27.54 -0.48 -45.97
CA LYS A 190 -29.01 -0.59 -45.95
C LYS A 190 -29.52 -1.91 -45.35
N ALA A 191 -28.71 -2.97 -45.33
CA ALA A 191 -29.11 -4.29 -44.81
C ALA A 191 -28.62 -4.55 -43.38
N VAL A 192 -27.97 -3.59 -42.71
CA VAL A 192 -27.36 -3.80 -41.39
C VAL A 192 -28.39 -4.22 -40.34
N ASP A 193 -29.54 -3.56 -40.30
CA ASP A 193 -30.55 -3.84 -39.26
C ASP A 193 -31.25 -5.19 -39.49
N ASP A 194 -31.58 -5.52 -40.75
CA ASP A 194 -32.15 -6.84 -41.11
C ASP A 194 -31.15 -7.97 -40.80
N PHE A 195 -29.87 -7.77 -41.14
CA PHE A 195 -28.82 -8.72 -40.83
C PHE A 195 -28.65 -8.91 -39.33
N LYS A 196 -28.64 -7.83 -38.53
CA LYS A 196 -28.56 -7.92 -37.06
C LYS A 196 -29.75 -8.67 -36.47
N HIS A 197 -30.96 -8.46 -36.99
CA HIS A 197 -32.16 -9.14 -36.51
C HIS A 197 -32.08 -10.64 -36.76
N LYS A 198 -31.83 -11.05 -38.00
CA LYS A 198 -31.73 -12.47 -38.38
C LYS A 198 -30.51 -13.17 -37.81
N ALA A 199 -29.41 -12.46 -37.60
CA ALA A 199 -28.26 -12.99 -36.88
C ALA A 199 -28.65 -13.38 -35.45
N ARG A 200 -29.40 -12.52 -34.74
CA ARG A 200 -29.88 -12.81 -33.37
C ARG A 200 -30.84 -14.00 -33.33
N GLU A 201 -31.73 -14.14 -34.32
CA GLU A 201 -32.62 -15.32 -34.43
C GLU A 201 -31.84 -16.63 -34.54
N ASN A 202 -30.70 -16.60 -35.25
CA ASN A 202 -29.79 -17.74 -35.39
C ASN A 202 -28.75 -17.84 -34.25
N LYS A 203 -28.94 -17.09 -33.15
CA LYS A 203 -28.04 -17.04 -31.98
C LYS A 203 -26.63 -16.53 -32.27
N PHE A 204 -26.45 -15.80 -33.36
CA PHE A 204 -25.22 -15.08 -33.66
C PHE A 204 -25.29 -13.66 -33.08
N THR A 205 -24.23 -13.21 -32.42
CA THR A 205 -24.20 -11.87 -31.81
C THR A 205 -23.35 -10.93 -32.63
N VAL A 206 -23.98 -9.93 -33.25
CA VAL A 206 -23.27 -8.88 -33.98
C VAL A 206 -22.73 -7.83 -33.00
N ARG A 207 -21.43 -7.54 -33.06
CA ARG A 207 -20.75 -6.52 -32.26
C ARG A 207 -20.76 -5.20 -33.04
N ASP A 208 -21.31 -4.17 -32.41
CA ASP A 208 -21.23 -2.81 -32.91
C ASP A 208 -19.80 -2.29 -32.70
N PHE A 209 -19.04 -2.26 -33.80
CA PHE A 209 -17.65 -1.80 -33.79
C PHE A 209 -17.40 -0.98 -35.05
N GLN A 210 -16.91 0.24 -34.86
CA GLN A 210 -16.49 1.11 -35.93
C GLN A 210 -14.97 1.22 -35.88
N TYR A 211 -14.30 0.86 -36.97
CA TYR A 211 -12.85 0.96 -37.04
C TYR A 211 -12.43 2.42 -37.11
N ASN A 212 -11.78 2.91 -36.05
CA ASN A 212 -11.14 4.23 -36.01
C ASN A 212 -9.68 4.07 -35.57
N GLU A 213 -8.74 4.31 -36.49
CA GLU A 213 -7.30 4.13 -36.23
C GLU A 213 -6.78 5.07 -35.13
N GLU A 214 -7.32 6.29 -35.04
CA GLU A 214 -6.90 7.29 -34.06
C GLU A 214 -7.31 6.89 -32.64
N GLU A 215 -8.56 6.46 -32.45
CA GLU A 215 -9.08 6.03 -31.14
C GLU A 215 -8.38 4.76 -30.64
N MET A 216 -8.18 3.78 -31.52
CA MET A 216 -7.52 2.52 -31.15
C MET A 216 -6.05 2.74 -30.79
N LYS A 217 -5.37 3.66 -31.48
CA LYS A 217 -4.01 4.03 -31.15
C LYS A 217 -3.96 4.79 -29.82
N ALA A 218 -4.88 5.72 -29.58
CA ALA A 218 -4.97 6.49 -28.34
C ALA A 218 -5.20 5.57 -27.13
N ASP A 219 -6.12 4.61 -27.21
CA ASP A 219 -6.39 3.64 -26.15
C ASP A 219 -5.15 2.77 -25.83
N LYS A 220 -4.44 2.33 -26.88
CA LYS A 220 -3.22 1.52 -26.74
C LYS A 220 -2.05 2.33 -26.15
N GLU A 221 -1.89 3.57 -26.59
CA GLU A 221 -0.91 4.50 -26.02
C GLU A 221 -1.23 4.80 -24.55
N GLU A 222 -2.50 5.01 -24.20
CA GLU A 222 -2.92 5.23 -22.81
C GLU A 222 -2.62 4.01 -21.92
N MET A 223 -2.94 2.80 -22.37
CA MET A 223 -2.61 1.56 -21.65
C MET A 223 -1.10 1.39 -21.46
N THR A 224 -0.33 1.68 -22.51
CA THR A 224 1.14 1.60 -22.47
C THR A 224 1.73 2.67 -21.54
N ARG A 225 1.17 3.88 -21.57
CA ARG A 225 1.55 4.99 -20.68
C ARG A 225 1.28 4.63 -19.22
N LEU A 226 0.08 4.19 -18.88
CA LEU A 226 -0.29 3.86 -17.50
C LEU A 226 0.50 2.67 -16.95
N SER A 227 0.73 1.63 -17.76
CA SER A 227 1.57 0.50 -17.35
C SER A 227 3.04 0.91 -17.16
N THR A 228 3.55 1.80 -18.02
CA THR A 228 4.90 2.37 -17.88
C THR A 228 5.01 3.25 -16.66
N ASP A 229 4.01 4.09 -16.37
CA ASP A 229 4.02 4.97 -15.21
C ASP A 229 3.94 4.17 -13.90
N LYS A 230 3.14 3.09 -13.86
CA LYS A 230 3.16 2.14 -12.74
C LYS A 230 4.55 1.53 -12.57
N LYS A 231 5.17 1.07 -13.66
CA LYS A 231 6.54 0.52 -13.63
C LYS A 231 7.56 1.55 -13.16
N LYS A 232 7.50 2.82 -13.61
CA LYS A 232 8.41 3.89 -13.15
C LYS A 232 8.31 4.14 -11.65
N GLN A 233 7.11 4.05 -11.07
CA GLN A 233 6.92 4.18 -9.62
C GLN A 233 7.58 3.05 -8.83
N PHE A 234 7.73 1.87 -9.45
CA PHE A 234 8.29 0.65 -8.86
C PHE A 234 9.75 0.38 -9.16
N VAL A 235 10.18 0.72 -10.36
CA VAL A 235 11.47 0.41 -10.96
C VAL A 235 12.02 1.73 -11.46
N CYS A 236 12.74 2.45 -10.60
CA CYS A 236 13.54 3.55 -11.10
C CYS A 236 14.85 2.98 -11.64
N LEU A 237 14.77 2.38 -12.83
CA LEU A 237 15.92 2.25 -13.74
C LEU A 237 15.74 3.29 -14.83
N LEU A 238 15.84 4.56 -14.46
CA LEU A 238 16.21 5.57 -15.43
C LEU A 238 17.61 6.05 -15.07
N LEU A 239 18.55 5.57 -15.88
CA LEU A 239 19.69 6.36 -16.34
C LEU A 239 20.64 6.84 -15.24
N THR A 240 21.58 5.98 -14.87
CA THR A 240 22.96 6.47 -14.82
C THR A 240 23.81 5.57 -15.69
N SER A 241 23.86 5.86 -16.99
CA SER A 241 24.89 5.32 -17.91
C SER A 241 26.31 5.81 -17.54
N LEU A 242 26.61 6.05 -16.25
CA LEU A 242 27.89 6.52 -15.75
C LEU A 242 28.25 6.02 -14.33
N THR A 243 27.49 5.10 -13.72
CA THR A 243 27.86 4.54 -12.39
C THR A 243 28.26 3.06 -12.46
N MET A 244 28.55 2.54 -13.65
CA MET A 244 29.23 1.25 -13.82
C MET A 244 30.74 1.38 -13.57
N LEU A 245 31.13 1.98 -12.45
CA LEU A 245 32.43 1.76 -11.85
C LEU A 245 32.32 2.02 -10.35
N LEU A 246 32.69 1.00 -9.59
CA LEU A 246 32.85 0.96 -8.13
C LEU A 246 31.62 0.58 -7.30
N THR A 247 31.69 -0.70 -6.89
CA THR A 247 31.20 -1.32 -5.66
C THR A 247 29.88 -2.08 -5.71
N VAL A 248 30.09 -3.40 -5.58
CA VAL A 248 29.17 -4.47 -5.19
C VAL A 248 28.48 -4.12 -3.88
N THR A 249 27.48 -3.27 -3.95
CA THR A 249 26.43 -3.19 -2.93
C THR A 249 25.11 -3.42 -3.65
N SER A 250 24.27 -4.25 -3.05
CA SER A 250 22.94 -4.64 -3.50
C SER A 250 22.01 -3.44 -3.67
N VAL A 251 22.24 -2.62 -4.69
CA VAL A 251 21.33 -1.55 -5.14
C VAL A 251 20.16 -2.25 -5.82
N HIS A 252 19.26 -2.78 -5.01
CA HIS A 252 17.96 -3.20 -5.49
C HIS A 252 17.30 -2.01 -6.18
N PRO A 253 16.84 -2.14 -7.44
CA PRO A 253 16.28 -1.04 -8.23
C PRO A 253 14.88 -0.71 -7.73
N PHE A 254 14.80 -0.11 -6.55
CA PHE A 254 13.55 0.32 -5.95
C PHE A 254 13.14 1.66 -6.56
N GLY A 255 11.90 1.74 -7.03
CA GLY A 255 11.30 2.95 -7.57
C GLY A 255 11.16 4.06 -6.54
N PRO A 256 10.80 5.29 -6.97
CA PRO A 256 10.80 6.46 -6.10
C PRO A 256 9.86 6.29 -4.90
N LEU A 257 8.75 5.57 -5.08
CA LEU A 257 7.80 5.27 -4.01
C LEU A 257 8.42 4.37 -2.94
N VAL A 258 9.05 3.25 -3.32
CA VAL A 258 9.65 2.31 -2.37
C VAL A 258 10.86 2.94 -1.66
N ARG A 259 11.69 3.71 -2.38
CA ARG A 259 12.79 4.48 -1.76
C ARG A 259 12.27 5.46 -0.73
N TRP A 260 11.19 6.19 -1.06
CA TRP A 260 10.57 7.12 -0.12
C TRP A 260 10.02 6.38 1.11
N LEU A 261 9.32 5.24 0.91
CA LEU A 261 8.80 4.43 2.02
C LEU A 261 9.91 3.94 2.96
N LYS A 262 11.05 3.47 2.43
CA LYS A 262 12.21 3.05 3.25
C LYS A 262 12.75 4.15 4.14
N VAL A 263 13.00 5.33 3.55
CA VAL A 263 13.56 6.47 4.30
C VAL A 263 12.58 6.93 5.37
N ASN A 264 11.30 7.09 5.02
CA ASN A 264 10.30 7.56 5.97
C ASN A 264 9.92 6.53 7.02
N PHE A 265 10.02 5.24 6.70
CA PHE A 265 9.92 4.16 7.67
C PHE A 265 11.01 4.26 8.73
N SER A 266 12.27 4.40 8.29
CA SER A 266 13.42 4.58 9.18
C SER A 266 13.24 5.81 10.08
N GLU A 267 12.90 6.97 9.50
CA GLU A 267 12.67 8.21 10.24
C GLU A 267 11.52 8.08 11.26
N ALA A 268 10.39 7.46 10.87
CA ALA A 268 9.27 7.24 11.76
C ALA A 268 9.61 6.28 12.91
N PHE A 269 10.39 5.21 12.63
CA PHE A 269 10.83 4.26 13.65
C PHE A 269 11.79 4.91 14.65
N ILE A 270 12.76 5.69 14.16
CA ILE A 270 13.70 6.45 15.00
C ILE A 270 12.93 7.42 15.89
N ALA A 271 12.00 8.20 15.32
CA ALA A 271 11.14 9.11 16.06
C ALA A 271 10.34 8.39 17.14
N TRP A 272 9.77 7.21 16.84
CA TRP A 272 9.03 6.40 17.79
C TRP A 272 9.87 5.95 19.00
N ILE A 273 11.11 5.49 18.77
CA ILE A 273 12.01 5.10 19.86
C ILE A 273 12.41 6.33 20.70
N HIS A 274 12.61 7.50 20.10
CA HIS A 274 12.90 8.73 20.84
C HIS A 274 11.71 9.17 21.73
N ILE A 275 10.46 9.06 21.26
CA ILE A 275 9.29 9.31 22.11
C ILE A 275 9.23 8.32 23.28
N LYS A 276 9.55 7.04 23.05
CA LYS A 276 9.58 6.03 24.11
C LYS A 276 10.65 6.36 25.16
N ALA A 277 11.84 6.77 24.73
CA ALA A 277 12.90 7.22 25.63
C ALA A 277 12.49 8.46 26.44
N LEU A 278 11.85 9.46 25.81
CA LEU A 278 11.31 10.64 26.50
C LEU A 278 10.26 10.26 27.54
N ARG A 279 9.35 9.33 27.22
CA ARG A 279 8.32 8.85 28.15
C ARG A 279 8.93 8.15 29.36
N VAL A 280 9.90 7.25 29.14
CA VAL A 280 10.64 6.59 30.23
C VAL A 280 11.27 7.63 31.15
N PHE A 281 11.90 8.66 30.56
CA PHE A 281 12.54 9.73 31.31
C PHE A 281 11.53 10.55 32.14
N VAL A 282 10.47 11.05 31.51
CA VAL A 282 9.44 11.87 32.18
C VAL A 282 8.75 11.10 33.30
N GLU A 283 8.38 9.84 33.06
CA GLU A 283 7.73 9.03 34.09
C GLU A 283 8.69 8.69 35.24
N SER A 284 9.97 8.44 34.95
CA SER A 284 10.98 8.20 35.99
C SER A 284 11.18 9.43 36.88
N VAL A 285 11.20 10.63 36.30
CA VAL A 285 11.27 11.89 37.07
C VAL A 285 10.00 12.09 37.91
N LEU A 286 8.82 11.76 37.36
CA LEU A 286 7.55 11.93 38.07
C LEU A 286 7.36 10.91 39.20
N ARG A 287 7.88 9.68 39.06
CA ARG A 287 7.79 8.64 40.10
C ARG A 287 8.87 8.74 41.17
N TYR A 288 10.13 8.97 40.78
CA TYR A 288 11.28 8.89 41.67
C TYR A 288 11.83 10.26 42.10
N GLY A 289 11.38 11.35 41.47
CA GLY A 289 11.78 12.70 41.82
C GLY A 289 13.19 13.07 41.34
N LEU A 290 13.76 14.11 41.97
CA LEU A 290 15.09 14.64 41.72
C LEU A 290 15.99 14.40 42.94
N PRO A 291 17.31 14.20 42.78
CA PRO A 291 18.09 14.23 41.53
C PRO A 291 17.84 13.02 40.60
N VAL A 292 18.09 13.19 39.31
CA VAL A 292 17.87 12.18 38.24
C VAL A 292 18.90 11.05 38.36
N ASN A 293 18.69 10.14 39.32
CA ASN A 293 19.57 8.99 39.59
C ASN A 293 18.88 7.67 39.25
N PHE A 294 18.49 7.50 37.99
CA PHE A 294 17.88 6.27 37.50
C PHE A 294 18.58 5.75 36.25
N GLN A 295 18.73 4.43 36.16
CA GLN A 295 19.32 3.73 35.02
C GLN A 295 18.22 3.00 34.28
N ALA A 296 17.93 3.43 33.04
CA ALA A 296 17.02 2.70 32.16
C ALA A 296 17.72 1.46 31.58
N MET A 297 17.02 0.32 31.54
CA MET A 297 17.52 -0.92 30.96
C MET A 297 16.56 -1.45 29.89
N LEU A 298 17.12 -1.93 28.78
CA LEU A 298 16.37 -2.65 27.76
C LEU A 298 16.42 -4.15 28.07
N LEU A 299 15.27 -4.79 28.19
CA LEU A 299 15.16 -6.22 28.42
C LEU A 299 14.52 -6.90 27.21
N GLN A 300 15.15 -7.95 26.69
CA GLN A 300 14.57 -8.85 25.68
C GLN A 300 14.20 -10.19 26.33
N PRO A 301 13.00 -10.30 26.92
CA PRO A 301 12.59 -11.52 27.61
C PRO A 301 12.20 -12.64 26.65
N ASN A 302 12.48 -13.88 27.04
CA ASN A 302 11.96 -15.05 26.35
C ASN A 302 10.45 -15.21 26.64
N LYS A 303 9.63 -15.42 25.60
CA LYS A 303 8.15 -15.55 25.69
C LYS A 303 7.71 -16.54 26.78
N LYS A 304 8.45 -17.63 27.00
CA LYS A 304 8.11 -18.66 28.00
C LYS A 304 8.37 -18.23 29.45
N ASN A 305 9.30 -17.30 29.67
CA ASN A 305 9.77 -16.91 31.01
C ASN A 305 9.25 -15.53 31.46
N MET A 306 8.38 -14.90 30.67
CA MET A 306 7.82 -13.57 30.97
C MET A 306 7.18 -13.48 32.35
N LYS A 307 6.39 -14.50 32.76
CA LYS A 307 5.70 -14.50 34.05
C LYS A 307 6.68 -14.50 35.23
N LYS A 308 7.67 -15.40 35.19
CA LYS A 308 8.73 -15.48 36.21
C LYS A 308 9.57 -14.20 36.28
N LEU A 309 9.91 -13.61 35.13
CA LEU A 309 10.64 -12.33 35.10
C LEU A 309 9.87 -11.22 35.80
N ARG A 310 8.55 -11.13 35.55
CA ARG A 310 7.70 -10.12 36.20
C ARG A 310 7.61 -10.33 37.71
N GLU A 311 7.53 -11.57 38.19
CA GLU A 311 7.55 -11.91 39.62
C GLU A 311 8.87 -11.45 40.27
N VAL A 312 10.02 -11.78 39.68
CA VAL A 312 11.34 -11.38 40.19
C VAL A 312 11.51 -9.86 40.21
N LEU A 313 11.11 -9.15 39.15
CA LEU A 313 11.19 -7.69 39.09
C LEU A 313 10.27 -7.02 40.12
N TYR A 314 9.10 -7.59 40.36
CA TYR A 314 8.18 -7.10 41.39
C TYR A 314 8.82 -7.21 42.78
N ASP A 315 9.38 -8.36 43.14
CA ASP A 315 10.01 -8.55 44.44
C ASP A 315 11.21 -7.63 44.69
N LEU A 316 12.00 -7.35 43.65
CA LEU A 316 13.14 -6.43 43.73
C LEU A 316 12.72 -4.97 43.90
N TYR A 317 11.68 -4.53 43.19
CA TYR A 317 11.33 -3.11 43.09
C TYR A 317 10.07 -2.68 43.85
N LYS A 318 9.35 -3.59 44.53
CA LYS A 318 8.16 -3.24 45.34
C LYS A 318 8.39 -2.16 46.39
N HIS A 319 9.62 -2.03 46.90
CA HIS A 319 9.96 -1.00 47.89
C HIS A 319 9.95 0.43 47.32
N LEU A 320 10.08 0.59 46.00
CA LEU A 320 10.00 1.89 45.32
C LEU A 320 8.58 2.43 45.24
N ASP A 321 7.58 1.58 45.52
CA ASP A 321 6.16 1.90 45.44
C ASP A 321 5.64 2.63 46.70
N SER A 322 6.39 3.63 47.16
CA SER A 322 5.93 4.49 48.27
C SER A 322 4.80 5.44 47.86
N SER A 323 4.44 5.50 46.58
CA SER A 323 3.40 6.35 46.01
C SER A 323 2.08 5.62 45.68
N ALA A 324 2.04 4.29 45.46
CA ALA A 324 0.75 3.58 45.37
C ALA A 324 0.04 3.44 46.72
N ALA A 325 0.76 3.49 47.84
CA ALA A 325 0.16 3.47 49.19
C ALA A 325 -0.76 4.68 49.47
N ILE A 326 -0.64 5.77 48.70
CA ILE A 326 -1.51 6.95 48.80
C ILE A 326 -2.75 6.80 47.91
N ILE A 327 -2.68 6.02 46.82
CA ILE A 327 -3.77 5.87 45.85
C ILE A 327 -4.74 4.77 46.29
N ASP A 328 -4.26 3.73 46.98
CA ASP A 328 -5.14 2.66 47.54
C ASP A 328 -6.00 3.16 48.72
N ALA A 329 -5.62 4.27 49.35
CA ALA A 329 -6.34 4.83 50.51
C ALA A 329 -7.40 5.89 50.14
N SER A 330 -7.51 6.31 48.87
CA SER A 330 -8.50 7.33 48.49
C SER A 330 -9.13 7.09 47.12
N MET A 331 -10.42 6.74 47.15
CA MET A 331 -11.43 6.85 46.09
C MET A 331 -11.73 5.60 45.26
N ASP A 332 -12.44 4.65 45.87
CA ASP A 332 -13.48 3.90 45.16
C ASP A 332 -14.62 4.86 44.75
N ILE A 333 -14.50 5.48 43.57
CA ILE A 333 -15.64 6.13 42.89
C ILE A 333 -16.24 5.11 41.92
N PRO A 334 -17.49 4.66 42.12
CA PRO A 334 -18.15 3.73 41.21
C PRO A 334 -18.39 4.40 39.84
N GLY A 335 -17.74 3.91 38.78
CA GLY A 335 -17.99 4.36 37.40
C GLY A 335 -16.74 4.59 36.53
N LEU A 336 -15.53 4.66 37.11
CA LEU A 336 -14.27 4.69 36.35
C LEU A 336 -13.62 3.30 36.36
N ASN A 337 -13.76 2.57 35.25
CA ASN A 337 -13.12 1.27 35.06
C ASN A 337 -11.61 1.46 34.74
N LEU A 338 -10.84 1.93 35.72
CA LEU A 338 -9.38 2.14 35.64
C LEU A 338 -8.60 0.83 35.88
N SER A 339 -9.15 -0.31 35.46
CA SER A 339 -8.75 -1.66 35.93
C SER A 339 -8.03 -2.53 34.88
N GLN A 340 -7.46 -1.95 33.82
CA GLN A 340 -6.73 -2.74 32.80
C GLN A 340 -5.39 -2.16 32.31
N GLN A 341 -4.80 -1.19 33.01
CA GLN A 341 -3.39 -0.86 32.75
C GLN A 341 -2.50 -1.76 33.62
N GLU A 342 -1.58 -2.51 33.00
CA GLU A 342 -0.56 -3.29 33.69
C GLU A 342 0.30 -2.33 34.55
N TYR A 343 -0.08 -2.18 35.83
CA TYR A 343 0.67 -1.37 36.78
C TYR A 343 1.84 -2.16 37.34
N TYR A 344 3.04 -1.57 37.28
CA TYR A 344 4.25 -2.12 37.87
C TYR A 344 4.87 -1.09 38.82
N PRO A 345 5.56 -1.52 39.89
CA PRO A 345 6.27 -0.63 40.83
C PRO A 345 7.49 0.06 40.19
N TYR A 346 7.85 -0.37 38.97
CA TYR A 346 8.86 0.24 38.12
C TYR A 346 8.25 0.82 36.83
N VAL A 347 8.90 1.83 36.25
CA VAL A 347 8.52 2.38 34.94
C VAL A 347 8.70 1.31 33.87
N TYR A 348 7.63 0.96 33.17
CA TYR A 348 7.61 -0.11 32.17
C TYR A 348 6.95 0.36 30.87
N TYR A 349 7.64 0.14 29.76
CA TYR A 349 7.10 0.33 28.42
C TYR A 349 7.44 -0.82 27.51
N LYS A 350 6.41 -1.43 26.93
CA LYS A 350 6.55 -2.45 25.90
C LYS A 350 6.95 -1.81 24.56
N ILE A 351 7.88 -2.46 23.87
CA ILE A 351 8.29 -2.16 22.48
C ILE A 351 8.10 -3.45 21.67
N ASP A 352 7.24 -3.39 20.65
CA ASP A 352 7.02 -4.50 19.73
C ASP A 352 7.77 -4.21 18.42
N CYS A 353 8.83 -4.97 18.14
CA CYS A 353 9.61 -4.85 16.89
C CYS A 353 9.02 -5.67 15.74
N ASN A 354 8.03 -6.53 16.02
CA ASN A 354 7.27 -7.24 14.98
C ASN A 354 6.19 -6.31 14.44
N LEU A 355 6.49 -5.66 13.32
CA LEU A 355 5.61 -4.65 12.71
C LEU A 355 4.61 -5.23 11.72
N LEU A 356 4.87 -6.45 11.24
CA LEU A 356 4.02 -7.17 10.30
C LEU A 356 3.61 -8.50 10.92
N ASP A 357 2.31 -8.67 11.14
CA ASP A 357 1.71 -9.97 11.45
C ASP A 357 1.55 -10.77 10.16
N PHE A 358 2.66 -11.23 9.57
CA PHE A 358 2.56 -12.32 8.61
C PHE A 358 2.15 -13.55 9.41
N LYS A 359 0.86 -13.91 9.36
CA LYS A 359 0.46 -15.29 9.62
C LYS A 359 1.16 -16.13 8.56
N VAL A 360 2.27 -16.76 8.94
CA VAL A 360 2.81 -17.93 8.24
C VAL A 360 1.86 -19.09 8.49
#